data_AF-A0A934FTU7-F1
#
_entry.id   AF-A0A934FTU7-F1
#
_cell.length_a   1.000
_cell.length_b   1.000
_cell.length_c   1.000
_cell.angle_alpha   90.00
_cell.angle_beta   90.00
_cell.angle_gamma   90.00
#
_symmetry.space_group_name_H-M   'P 1'
#
loop_
_entity.id
_entity.type
_entity.pdbx_description
1 polymer ?
#
loop_
_entity_poly.entity_id
_entity_poly.type
_entity_poly.pdbx_seq_one_letter_code
_entity_poly.pdbx_strand_id
1 'polypeptide(L)'
;MNQNPDRLRDAFLGRDARYDGRFVAAVTTTKIYCVASCKARKPRPEHVLVFPDGGSARAAGFRACMRCRPDAVLDGRDVDAESAGVGATRLEELFRAHRHESVAREIRRARVAWACAELAKTRRSILAIGEDAGWSSASAFHASFREFANTTPDAYRRALRGRDFELVCHGGVPPGGGLAQGIALEDGVATLVIRSSRQGRVACRLECAHTPSPADMVSAHAIARRLLGLDADLRGFLRRVARLGPNSAWSDAPPALRLPLCVDPFEALAFAIAGQQVHVAFARSLRDELAALAGEDAPLGQRTPPSPGRLAALDEAALVRARFSRQKAKALIAAARAVAGAELDLAALAAGSTRTAERRLVALPGVGPWSAAYVLMRGFGFCDCMPASDVGLAVALQQRLGLSERPGAAEVAMRLAPLAPFRSLACYQLWRSFS
;
A
#
# COMPACT_ATOMS: atom_id res chain seq x y z
N MET A 1 -1.13 10.26 -32.35
CA MET A 1 -0.72 11.42 -31.52
C MET A 1 -0.20 12.53 -32.44
N ASN A 2 -1.02 13.54 -32.76
CA ASN A 2 -0.63 14.67 -33.61
C ASN A 2 -0.83 15.97 -32.83
N GLN A 3 0.03 16.27 -31.86
CA GLN A 3 -0.01 17.53 -31.10
C GLN A 3 1.04 18.50 -31.65
N ASN A 4 0.64 19.75 -31.91
CA ASN A 4 1.51 20.81 -32.42
C ASN A 4 2.73 21.01 -31.49
N PRO A 5 3.98 20.85 -32.00
CA PRO A 5 5.22 21.02 -31.22
C PRO A 5 5.34 22.36 -30.50
N ASP A 6 4.81 23.44 -31.09
CA ASP A 6 4.88 24.78 -30.50
C ASP A 6 4.00 24.87 -29.25
N ARG A 7 2.80 24.28 -29.30
CA ARG A 7 1.90 24.20 -28.14
C ARG A 7 2.52 23.40 -26.98
N LEU A 8 3.26 22.34 -27.29
CA LEU A 8 3.98 21.56 -26.28
C LEU A 8 5.14 22.37 -25.69
N ARG A 9 5.88 23.11 -26.53
CA ARG A 9 6.94 24.01 -26.09
C ARG A 9 6.39 25.07 -25.13
N ASP A 10 5.27 25.70 -25.46
CA ASP A 10 4.61 26.70 -24.63
C ASP A 10 4.14 26.10 -23.30
N ALA A 11 3.57 24.90 -23.32
CA ALA A 11 3.19 24.18 -22.11
C ALA A 11 4.40 23.93 -21.18
N PHE A 12 5.58 23.58 -21.73
CA PHE A 12 6.79 23.47 -20.94
C PHE A 12 7.25 24.82 -20.39
N LEU A 13 7.29 25.87 -21.21
CA LEU A 13 7.73 27.20 -20.76
C LEU A 13 6.80 27.76 -19.67
N GLY A 14 5.49 27.56 -19.81
CA GLY A 14 4.44 27.94 -18.87
C GLY A 14 4.30 27.04 -17.64
N ARG A 15 5.08 25.96 -17.52
CA ARG A 15 5.02 24.99 -16.39
C ARG A 15 3.67 24.30 -16.24
N ASP A 16 2.99 24.00 -17.33
CA ASP A 16 1.66 23.42 -17.30
C ASP A 16 1.69 21.92 -16.94
N ALA A 17 1.38 21.61 -15.69
CA ALA A 17 1.36 20.24 -15.18
C ALA A 17 0.32 19.33 -15.85
N ARG A 18 -0.65 19.89 -16.59
CA ARG A 18 -1.60 19.10 -17.38
C ARG A 18 -0.93 18.36 -18.55
N TYR A 19 0.24 18.84 -18.99
CA TYR A 19 1.01 18.23 -20.07
C TYR A 19 2.19 17.36 -19.60
N ASP A 20 2.41 17.24 -18.29
CA ASP A 20 3.40 16.28 -17.77
C ASP A 20 3.12 14.88 -18.35
N GLY A 21 4.15 14.10 -18.63
CA GLY A 21 3.94 12.73 -19.13
C GLY A 21 3.32 12.61 -20.54
N ARG A 22 3.03 13.71 -21.25
CA ARG A 22 2.58 13.69 -22.66
C ARG A 22 3.72 13.82 -23.67
N PHE A 23 4.82 14.41 -23.21
CA PHE A 23 6.04 14.66 -23.97
C PHE A 23 7.17 14.97 -22.98
N VAL A 24 8.40 15.06 -23.47
CA VAL A 24 9.52 15.69 -22.74
C VAL A 24 10.07 16.86 -23.50
N ALA A 25 10.38 17.93 -22.77
CA ALA A 25 11.10 19.08 -23.29
C ALA A 25 12.60 18.90 -23.05
N ALA A 26 13.37 18.78 -24.13
CA ALA A 26 14.82 18.68 -24.10
C ALA A 26 15.47 20.03 -24.35
N VAL A 27 16.37 20.42 -23.45
CA VAL A 27 17.08 21.71 -23.50
C VAL A 27 18.43 21.52 -24.17
N THR A 28 18.60 22.06 -25.38
CA THR A 28 19.78 21.84 -26.23
C THR A 28 21.10 22.27 -25.59
N THR A 29 21.07 23.37 -24.83
CA THR A 29 22.26 23.94 -24.16
C THR A 29 22.76 23.12 -22.96
N THR A 30 21.85 22.48 -22.23
CA THR A 30 22.22 21.67 -21.04
C THR A 30 22.26 20.17 -21.32
N LYS A 31 21.75 19.75 -22.49
CA LYS A 31 21.52 18.35 -22.86
C LYS A 31 20.66 17.59 -21.83
N ILE A 32 19.73 18.30 -21.19
CA ILE A 32 18.81 17.74 -20.19
C ILE A 32 17.37 17.81 -20.71
N TYR A 33 16.59 16.74 -20.55
CA TYR A 33 15.15 16.77 -20.80
C TYR A 33 14.32 16.73 -19.51
N CYS A 34 13.12 17.31 -19.57
CA CYS A 34 12.24 17.58 -18.43
C CYS A 34 10.77 17.33 -18.78
N VAL A 35 9.92 17.18 -17.76
CA VAL A 35 8.45 17.31 -17.88
C VAL A 35 8.03 18.79 -17.94
N ALA A 36 6.81 19.05 -18.42
CA ALA A 36 6.24 20.38 -18.59
C ALA A 36 6.33 21.24 -17.30
N SER A 37 5.87 20.71 -16.17
CA SER A 37 5.83 21.35 -14.84
C SER A 37 7.17 21.53 -14.15
N CYS A 38 8.28 21.10 -14.78
CA CYS A 38 9.60 21.15 -14.16
C CYS A 38 9.94 22.56 -13.65
N LYS A 39 10.30 22.65 -12.37
CA LYS A 39 10.62 23.91 -11.69
C LYS A 39 12.01 24.47 -12.01
N ALA A 40 12.82 23.76 -12.79
CA ALA A 40 14.12 24.25 -13.25
C ALA A 40 13.97 25.58 -14.01
N ARG A 41 15.04 26.38 -14.03
CA ARG A 41 15.08 27.63 -14.79
C ARG A 41 14.73 27.33 -16.25
N LYS A 42 13.73 28.03 -16.80
CA LYS A 42 13.30 27.79 -18.17
C LYS A 42 14.33 28.39 -19.14
N PRO A 43 14.71 27.65 -20.18
CA PRO A 43 15.60 28.15 -21.22
C PRO A 43 14.84 29.12 -22.14
N ARG A 44 15.56 29.70 -23.11
CA ARG A 44 14.92 30.38 -24.24
C ARG A 44 14.16 29.39 -25.12
N PRO A 45 13.05 29.80 -25.76
CA PRO A 45 12.24 28.91 -26.61
C PRO A 45 13.05 28.20 -27.70
N GLU A 46 14.00 28.91 -28.33
CA GLU A 46 14.90 28.39 -29.38
C GLU A 46 15.75 27.18 -28.93
N HIS A 47 15.96 27.01 -27.63
CA HIS A 47 16.74 25.92 -27.06
C HIS A 47 15.89 24.74 -26.60
N VAL A 48 14.59 24.71 -26.93
CA VAL A 48 13.66 23.66 -26.50
C VAL A 48 13.22 22.80 -27.68
N LEU A 49 13.64 21.54 -27.65
CA LEU A 49 13.10 20.47 -28.47
C LEU A 49 12.04 19.70 -27.68
N VAL A 50 11.05 19.15 -28.37
CA VAL A 50 10.02 18.30 -27.76
C VAL A 50 10.12 16.90 -28.34
N PHE A 51 10.11 15.91 -27.46
CA PHE A 51 10.16 14.49 -27.80
C PHE A 51 8.92 13.79 -27.22
N PRO A 52 8.42 12.73 -27.89
CA PRO A 52 7.25 11.99 -27.39
C PRO A 52 7.51 11.35 -26.02
N ASP A 53 8.74 10.90 -25.75
CA ASP A 53 9.10 10.18 -24.52
C ASP A 53 10.59 10.37 -24.16
N GLY A 54 10.99 9.83 -23.01
CA GLY A 54 12.39 9.88 -22.54
C GLY A 54 13.33 9.00 -23.37
N GLY A 55 12.82 7.93 -24.01
CA GLY A 55 13.62 7.02 -24.84
C GLY A 55 14.14 7.70 -26.09
N SER A 56 13.25 8.35 -26.83
CA SER A 56 13.55 9.18 -28.01
C SER A 56 14.47 10.36 -27.68
N ALA A 57 14.26 11.03 -26.54
CA ALA A 57 15.18 12.08 -26.08
C ALA A 57 16.59 11.54 -25.76
N ARG A 58 16.71 10.33 -25.15
CA ARG A 58 18.00 9.68 -24.91
C ARG A 58 18.70 9.26 -26.20
N ALA A 59 17.96 8.70 -27.15
CA ALA A 59 18.49 8.36 -28.47
C ALA A 59 19.06 9.60 -29.19
N ALA A 60 18.49 10.79 -28.92
CA ALA A 60 19.00 12.07 -29.40
C ALA A 60 20.12 12.70 -28.52
N GLY A 61 20.67 11.96 -27.55
CA GLY A 61 21.82 12.38 -26.74
C GLY A 61 21.49 13.24 -25.52
N PHE A 62 20.22 13.28 -25.07
CA PHE A 62 19.82 14.00 -23.87
C PHE A 62 19.74 13.09 -22.64
N ARG A 63 20.03 13.65 -21.46
CA ARG A 63 19.87 12.94 -20.17
C ARG A 63 18.66 13.43 -19.39
N ALA A 64 18.08 12.54 -18.58
CA ALA A 64 16.95 12.89 -17.72
C ALA A 64 17.31 13.96 -16.68
N CYS A 65 16.41 14.91 -16.46
CA CYS A 65 16.55 15.89 -15.39
C CYS A 65 16.48 15.21 -14.02
N MET A 66 17.52 15.37 -13.21
CA MET A 66 17.57 14.81 -11.86
C MET A 66 16.58 15.47 -10.88
N ARG A 67 16.09 16.67 -11.21
CA ARG A 67 15.16 17.42 -10.37
C ARG A 67 13.71 16.99 -10.57
N CYS A 68 13.23 16.96 -11.82
CA CYS A 68 11.85 16.56 -12.10
C CYS A 68 11.66 15.08 -12.40
N ARG A 69 12.76 14.34 -12.66
CA ARG A 69 12.78 12.89 -12.91
C ARG A 69 11.72 12.47 -13.94
N PRO A 70 11.83 12.97 -15.18
CA PRO A 70 10.77 12.90 -16.18
C PRO A 70 10.32 11.47 -16.51
N ASP A 71 11.24 10.49 -16.50
CA ASP A 71 10.91 9.10 -16.82
C ASP A 71 9.90 8.50 -15.82
N ALA A 72 10.06 8.80 -14.53
CA ALA A 72 9.14 8.32 -13.50
C ALA A 72 7.71 8.88 -13.64
N VAL A 73 7.54 9.96 -14.41
CA VAL A 73 6.25 10.60 -14.69
C VAL A 73 5.61 10.01 -15.95
N LEU A 74 6.42 9.56 -16.93
CA LEU A 74 5.96 9.05 -18.23
C LEU A 74 5.51 7.58 -18.15
N ASP A 75 6.23 6.74 -17.42
CA ASP A 75 6.01 5.28 -17.35
C ASP A 75 4.71 4.86 -16.59
N GLY A 76 3.71 5.74 -16.50
CA GLY A 76 2.42 5.51 -15.87
C GLY A 76 1.24 6.21 -16.56
N ARG A 77 1.38 6.68 -17.81
CA ARG A 77 0.28 7.35 -18.53
C ARG A 77 -0.07 6.73 -19.89
N ASP A 78 0.22 5.44 -20.06
CA ASP A 78 -0.20 4.65 -21.22
C ASP A 78 -1.69 4.24 -21.16
N VAL A 79 -2.49 4.85 -20.27
CA VAL A 79 -3.95 4.61 -20.25
C VAL A 79 -4.60 5.47 -21.30
N ASP A 80 -5.17 4.82 -22.29
CA ASP A 80 -6.19 5.42 -23.11
C ASP A 80 -7.46 5.62 -22.27
N ALA A 81 -7.63 6.79 -21.66
CA ALA A 81 -8.83 7.10 -20.89
C ALA A 81 -10.10 7.01 -21.76
N GLU A 82 -9.98 7.23 -23.07
CA GLU A 82 -11.09 7.13 -24.01
C GLU A 82 -11.57 5.67 -24.15
N SER A 83 -10.65 4.69 -24.10
CA SER A 83 -11.01 3.27 -24.05
C SER A 83 -11.83 2.89 -22.81
N ALA A 84 -11.71 3.65 -21.71
CA ALA A 84 -12.53 3.51 -20.51
C ALA A 84 -13.82 4.37 -20.55
N GLY A 85 -14.09 5.05 -21.66
CA GLY A 85 -15.27 5.91 -21.86
C GLY A 85 -15.26 7.19 -21.02
N VAL A 86 -14.10 7.64 -20.52
CA VAL A 86 -13.99 8.81 -19.65
C VAL A 86 -12.83 9.73 -20.05
N GLY A 87 -12.96 11.04 -19.79
CA GLY A 87 -11.83 11.96 -19.95
C GLY A 87 -10.70 11.69 -18.94
N ALA A 88 -9.45 11.96 -19.31
CA ALA A 88 -8.28 11.73 -18.44
C ALA A 88 -8.38 12.41 -17.06
N THR A 89 -8.94 13.63 -17.00
CA THR A 89 -9.19 14.33 -15.72
C THR A 89 -10.16 13.55 -14.85
N ARG A 90 -11.25 13.06 -15.46
CA ARG A 90 -12.27 12.28 -14.76
C ARG A 90 -11.73 10.95 -14.27
N LEU A 91 -10.88 10.30 -15.07
CA LEU A 91 -10.19 9.08 -14.67
C LEU A 91 -9.32 9.32 -13.42
N GLU A 92 -8.53 10.40 -13.39
CA GLU A 92 -7.72 10.75 -12.22
C GLU A 92 -8.57 11.08 -10.98
N GLU A 93 -9.69 11.79 -11.14
CA GLU A 93 -10.64 12.01 -10.05
C GLU A 93 -11.20 10.70 -9.49
N LEU A 94 -11.59 9.78 -10.37
CA LEU A 94 -12.12 8.48 -9.99
C LEU A 94 -11.06 7.66 -9.24
N PHE A 95 -9.83 7.57 -9.74
CA PHE A 95 -8.75 6.87 -9.04
C PHE A 95 -8.44 7.48 -7.68
N ARG A 96 -8.41 8.81 -7.57
CA ARG A 96 -8.23 9.48 -6.28
C ARG A 96 -9.37 9.19 -5.31
N ALA A 97 -10.61 9.18 -5.79
CA ALA A 97 -11.79 8.95 -4.95
C ALA A 97 -11.98 7.47 -4.55
N HIS A 98 -11.58 6.53 -5.41
CA HIS A 98 -11.90 5.11 -5.26
C HIS A 98 -10.69 4.21 -4.95
N ARG A 99 -9.48 4.69 -5.21
CA ARG A 99 -8.20 3.98 -4.94
C ARG A 99 -7.24 4.80 -4.06
N HIS A 100 -7.55 6.07 -3.78
CA HIS A 100 -6.73 6.98 -2.98
C HIS A 100 -5.33 7.24 -3.58
N GLU A 101 -5.19 7.04 -4.89
CA GLU A 101 -3.92 7.06 -5.61
C GLU A 101 -4.11 7.71 -6.99
N SER A 102 -3.04 8.17 -7.62
CA SER A 102 -3.09 8.62 -9.02
C SER A 102 -3.04 7.44 -9.98
N VAL A 103 -3.67 7.57 -11.15
CA VAL A 103 -3.63 6.57 -12.23
C VAL A 103 -2.19 6.11 -12.51
N ALA A 104 -1.26 7.07 -12.63
CA ALA A 104 0.13 6.76 -12.94
C ALA A 104 0.88 5.96 -11.87
N ARG A 105 0.48 6.11 -10.62
CA ARG A 105 1.10 5.33 -9.53
C ARG A 105 0.53 3.91 -9.50
N GLU A 106 -0.76 3.75 -9.79
CA GLU A 106 -1.39 2.43 -9.88
C GLU A 106 -0.81 1.60 -11.03
N ILE A 107 -0.61 2.20 -12.22
CA ILE A 107 0.01 1.47 -13.34
C ILE A 107 1.42 1.03 -12.99
N ARG A 108 2.25 1.93 -12.45
CA ARG A 108 3.62 1.61 -12.08
C ARG A 108 3.66 0.48 -11.04
N ARG A 109 2.72 0.48 -10.09
CA ARG A 109 2.54 -0.61 -9.11
C ARG A 109 2.17 -1.92 -9.81
N ALA A 110 1.18 -1.91 -10.70
CA ALA A 110 0.75 -3.08 -11.45
C ALA A 110 1.87 -3.66 -12.33
N ARG A 111 2.65 -2.81 -13.01
CA ARG A 111 3.83 -3.20 -13.79
C ARG A 111 4.90 -3.86 -12.95
N VAL A 112 5.18 -3.33 -11.75
CA VAL A 112 6.12 -3.96 -10.82
C VAL A 112 5.57 -5.28 -10.30
N ALA A 113 4.28 -5.38 -9.99
CA ALA A 113 3.66 -6.64 -9.58
C ALA A 113 3.77 -7.71 -10.67
N TRP A 114 3.52 -7.34 -11.92
CA TRP A 114 3.72 -8.22 -13.08
C TRP A 114 5.19 -8.63 -13.22
N ALA A 115 6.14 -7.68 -13.12
CA ALA A 115 7.56 -7.99 -13.18
C ALA A 115 8.00 -8.92 -12.03
N CYS A 116 7.49 -8.77 -10.81
CA CYS A 116 7.74 -9.70 -9.71
C CYS A 116 7.28 -11.12 -10.05
N ALA A 117 6.09 -11.27 -10.65
CA ALA A 117 5.58 -12.57 -11.08
C ALA A 117 6.45 -13.19 -12.17
N GLU A 118 6.89 -12.41 -13.17
CA GLU A 118 7.80 -12.88 -14.23
C GLU A 118 9.19 -13.25 -13.70
N LEU A 119 9.73 -12.48 -12.75
CA LEU A 119 11.01 -12.78 -12.09
C LEU A 119 10.95 -14.10 -11.31
N ALA A 120 9.78 -14.45 -10.76
CA ALA A 120 9.56 -15.70 -10.02
C ALA A 120 9.42 -16.93 -10.93
N LYS A 121 8.85 -16.74 -12.13
CA LYS A 121 8.52 -17.84 -13.05
C LYS A 121 9.57 -18.09 -14.12
N THR A 122 10.41 -17.10 -14.44
CA THR A 122 11.29 -17.14 -15.62
C THR A 122 12.76 -16.84 -15.29
N ARG A 123 13.65 -17.26 -16.18
CA ARG A 123 15.09 -16.88 -16.16
C ARG A 123 15.44 -15.74 -17.11
N ARG A 124 14.43 -15.03 -17.65
CA ARG A 124 14.62 -13.92 -18.60
C ARG A 124 15.48 -12.81 -17.98
N SER A 125 16.20 -12.05 -18.81
CA SER A 125 17.00 -10.94 -18.28
C SER A 125 16.12 -9.89 -17.59
N ILE A 126 16.66 -9.23 -16.57
CA ILE A 126 15.94 -8.19 -15.82
C ILE A 126 15.57 -7.02 -16.73
N LEU A 127 16.44 -6.70 -17.69
CA LEU A 127 16.20 -5.67 -18.69
C LEU A 127 15.00 -6.02 -19.57
N ALA A 128 14.95 -7.23 -20.12
CA ALA A 128 13.83 -7.66 -20.98
C ALA A 128 12.50 -7.68 -20.23
N ILE A 129 12.48 -8.10 -18.96
CA ILE A 129 11.26 -8.03 -18.13
C ILE A 129 10.85 -6.57 -17.89
N GLY A 130 11.82 -5.66 -17.68
CA GLY A 130 11.53 -4.23 -17.55
C GLY A 130 10.92 -3.63 -18.82
N GLU A 131 11.48 -3.97 -19.98
CA GLU A 131 10.98 -3.51 -21.29
C GLU A 131 9.56 -4.03 -21.56
N ASP A 132 9.32 -5.33 -21.38
CA ASP A 132 7.99 -5.94 -21.56
C ASP A 132 6.95 -5.42 -20.55
N ALA A 133 7.39 -5.10 -19.33
CA ALA A 133 6.52 -4.45 -18.35
C ALA A 133 6.12 -3.02 -18.77
N GLY A 134 6.72 -2.47 -19.83
CA GLY A 134 6.40 -1.16 -20.39
C GLY A 134 7.24 -0.02 -19.83
N TRP A 135 8.45 -0.29 -19.31
CA TRP A 135 9.35 0.76 -18.85
C TRP A 135 10.25 1.27 -19.98
N SER A 136 10.31 2.60 -20.15
CA SER A 136 11.16 3.24 -21.16
C SER A 136 12.66 3.20 -20.84
N SER A 137 13.05 2.76 -19.64
CA SER A 137 14.45 2.57 -19.24
C SER A 137 14.62 1.64 -18.02
N ALA A 138 15.78 0.98 -17.96
CA ALA A 138 16.21 0.21 -16.79
C ALA A 138 16.23 1.05 -15.50
N SER A 139 16.67 2.31 -15.57
CA SER A 139 16.73 3.20 -14.41
C SER A 139 15.34 3.48 -13.81
N ALA A 140 14.35 3.74 -14.66
CA ALA A 140 12.98 3.98 -14.20
C ALA A 140 12.32 2.70 -13.66
N PHE A 141 12.58 1.56 -14.31
CA PHE A 141 12.19 0.25 -13.81
C PHE A 141 12.76 -0.02 -12.42
N HIS A 142 14.08 0.09 -12.23
CA HIS A 142 14.73 -0.12 -10.93
C HIS A 142 14.26 0.88 -9.87
N ALA A 143 13.98 2.13 -10.23
CA ALA A 143 13.45 3.13 -9.30
C ALA A 143 12.05 2.73 -8.80
N SER A 144 11.17 2.32 -9.72
CA SER A 144 9.81 1.89 -9.37
C SER A 144 9.79 0.54 -8.67
N PHE A 145 10.68 -0.40 -9.03
CA PHE A 145 10.84 -1.66 -8.31
C PHE A 145 11.26 -1.42 -6.86
N ARG A 146 12.19 -0.48 -6.60
CA ARG A 146 12.52 -0.07 -5.22
C ARG A 146 11.35 0.59 -4.50
N GLU A 147 10.50 1.32 -5.23
CA GLU A 147 9.33 1.98 -4.66
C GLU A 147 8.24 0.97 -4.25
N PHE A 148 7.89 0.03 -5.13
CA PHE A 148 6.75 -0.88 -4.95
C PHE A 148 7.11 -2.29 -4.50
N ALA A 149 8.36 -2.72 -4.64
CA ALA A 149 8.86 -3.99 -4.09
C ALA A 149 9.84 -3.76 -2.93
N ASN A 150 10.33 -2.53 -2.69
CA ASN A 150 11.23 -2.20 -1.57
C ASN A 150 12.57 -2.97 -1.60
N THR A 151 12.96 -3.42 -2.77
CA THR A 151 14.24 -4.07 -3.05
C THR A 151 14.66 -3.79 -4.50
N THR A 152 15.76 -4.35 -4.99
CA THR A 152 16.12 -4.31 -6.41
C THR A 152 15.63 -5.58 -7.13
N PRO A 153 15.40 -5.54 -8.45
CA PRO A 153 15.02 -6.73 -9.22
C PRO A 153 16.01 -7.90 -9.02
N ASP A 154 17.32 -7.62 -8.99
CA ASP A 154 18.36 -8.63 -8.74
C ASP A 154 18.27 -9.25 -7.35
N ALA A 155 18.13 -8.41 -6.31
CA ALA A 155 18.04 -8.88 -4.94
C ALA A 155 16.75 -9.66 -4.72
N TYR A 156 15.64 -9.22 -5.33
CA TYR A 156 14.38 -9.95 -5.36
C TYR A 156 14.55 -11.34 -5.99
N ARG A 157 15.08 -11.42 -7.20
CA ARG A 157 15.33 -12.70 -7.87
C ARG A 157 16.24 -13.64 -7.09
N ARG A 158 17.24 -13.09 -6.38
CA ARG A 158 18.11 -13.88 -5.51
C ARG A 158 17.35 -14.43 -4.29
N ALA A 159 16.51 -13.61 -3.67
CA ALA A 159 15.69 -14.00 -2.53
C ALA A 159 14.77 -15.18 -2.84
N LEU A 160 14.24 -15.25 -4.07
CA LEU A 160 13.36 -16.34 -4.53
C LEU A 160 14.02 -17.74 -4.54
N ARG A 161 15.34 -17.82 -4.33
CA ARG A 161 16.10 -19.09 -4.32
C ARG A 161 16.60 -19.48 -2.93
N GLY A 162 16.26 -18.72 -1.91
CA GLY A 162 16.73 -18.91 -0.55
C GLY A 162 15.61 -18.79 0.47
N ARG A 163 16.00 -18.50 1.71
CA ARG A 163 15.06 -18.26 2.83
C ARG A 163 15.14 -16.83 3.36
N ASP A 164 16.10 -16.06 2.84
CA ASP A 164 16.52 -14.77 3.39
C ASP A 164 16.31 -13.66 2.37
N PHE A 165 15.84 -12.52 2.84
CA PHE A 165 15.79 -11.27 2.08
C PHE A 165 15.90 -10.06 3.00
N GLU A 166 16.21 -8.89 2.41
CA GLU A 166 16.26 -7.63 3.14
C GLU A 166 15.27 -6.62 2.56
N LEU A 167 14.71 -5.81 3.46
CA LEU A 167 13.85 -4.69 3.13
C LEU A 167 14.42 -3.40 3.73
N VAL A 168 14.11 -2.27 3.11
CA VAL A 168 14.43 -0.92 3.60
C VAL A 168 13.26 -0.37 4.39
N CYS A 169 13.44 -0.21 5.70
CA CYS A 169 12.48 0.37 6.63
C CYS A 169 13.12 1.51 7.42
N HIS A 170 13.15 2.71 6.83
CA HIS A 170 13.56 3.92 7.55
C HIS A 170 12.57 4.18 8.70
N GLY A 171 13.05 4.14 9.94
CA GLY A 171 12.22 4.09 11.17
C GLY A 171 12.42 2.84 12.02
N GLY A 172 13.01 1.78 11.43
CA GLY A 172 13.28 0.50 12.10
C GLY A 172 12.04 -0.41 12.20
N VAL A 173 12.21 -1.57 12.83
CA VAL A 173 11.12 -2.38 13.39
C VAL A 173 10.71 -1.71 14.72
N PRO A 174 9.44 -1.78 15.18
CA PRO A 174 9.06 -1.33 16.51
C PRO A 174 10.05 -1.79 17.60
N PRO A 175 10.34 -0.95 18.62
CA PRO A 175 11.34 -1.27 19.65
C PRO A 175 11.00 -2.59 20.36
N GLY A 176 11.93 -3.57 20.39
CA GLY A 176 11.70 -4.88 21.01
C GLY A 176 12.42 -6.12 20.43
N GLY A 177 13.34 -6.00 19.45
CA GLY A 177 14.21 -7.13 19.06
C GLY A 177 13.72 -8.05 17.92
N GLY A 178 12.70 -7.62 17.16
CA GLY A 178 12.21 -8.31 15.95
C GLY A 178 10.74 -8.74 16.06
N LEU A 179 10.17 -9.18 14.94
CA LEU A 179 8.83 -9.73 14.80
C LEU A 179 8.96 -11.18 14.32
N ALA A 180 8.21 -12.10 14.91
CA ALA A 180 8.01 -13.45 14.38
C ALA A 180 6.50 -13.63 14.15
N GLN A 181 6.13 -14.08 12.95
CA GLN A 181 4.74 -14.25 12.56
C GLN A 181 4.56 -15.58 11.83
N GLY A 182 3.68 -16.44 12.35
CA GLY A 182 3.24 -17.62 11.62
C GLY A 182 2.44 -17.21 10.38
N ILE A 183 2.71 -17.82 9.24
CA ILE A 183 2.07 -17.53 7.96
C ILE A 183 1.77 -18.85 7.22
N ALA A 184 0.63 -18.87 6.53
CA ALA A 184 0.31 -19.92 5.58
C ALA A 184 0.90 -19.54 4.20
N LEU A 185 1.45 -20.53 3.51
CA LEU A 185 2.07 -20.43 2.19
C LEU A 185 1.50 -21.51 1.27
N GLU A 186 1.98 -21.57 0.02
CA GLU A 186 1.51 -22.55 -0.97
C GLU A 186 1.96 -23.96 -0.58
N ASP A 187 3.24 -24.11 -0.21
CA ASP A 187 3.83 -25.41 0.10
C ASP A 187 3.76 -25.77 1.61
N GLY A 188 2.95 -25.05 2.40
CA GLY A 188 2.69 -25.34 3.81
C GLY A 188 2.74 -24.12 4.72
N VAL A 189 3.17 -24.31 5.96
CA VAL A 189 3.24 -23.26 6.99
C VAL A 189 4.67 -22.86 7.30
N ALA A 190 4.86 -21.59 7.65
CA ALA A 190 6.17 -21.05 7.98
C ALA A 190 6.07 -19.97 9.06
N THR A 191 7.22 -19.63 9.65
CA THR A 191 7.38 -18.46 10.49
C THR A 191 8.25 -17.44 9.79
N LEU A 192 7.68 -16.28 9.52
CA LEU A 192 8.39 -15.12 9.01
C LEU A 192 9.01 -14.36 10.18
N VAL A 193 10.34 -14.37 10.25
CA VAL A 193 11.14 -13.66 11.25
C VAL A 193 11.70 -12.39 10.63
N ILE A 194 11.37 -11.23 11.21
CA ILE A 194 11.82 -9.91 10.77
C ILE A 194 12.62 -9.29 11.91
N ARG A 195 13.90 -8.98 11.67
CA ARG A 195 14.77 -8.35 12.68
C ARG A 195 15.32 -7.04 12.16
N SER A 196 15.45 -6.05 13.04
CA SER A 196 16.17 -4.83 12.71
C SER A 196 17.60 -5.17 12.30
N SER A 197 18.04 -4.61 11.18
CA SER A 197 19.42 -4.67 10.69
C SER A 197 20.06 -3.27 10.79
N ARG A 198 21.31 -3.13 10.35
CA ARG A 198 22.01 -1.83 10.36
C ARG A 198 21.38 -0.85 9.35
N GLN A 199 21.49 0.44 9.64
CA GLN A 199 21.17 1.54 8.69
C GLN A 199 19.73 1.60 8.16
N GLY A 200 18.72 1.31 8.99
CA GLY A 200 17.30 1.41 8.58
C GLY A 200 16.88 0.32 7.60
N ARG A 201 17.56 -0.83 7.65
CA ARG A 201 17.18 -2.07 6.97
C ARG A 201 16.61 -3.06 7.98
N VAL A 202 15.86 -4.03 7.46
CA VAL A 202 15.37 -5.17 8.24
C VAL A 202 15.72 -6.44 7.48
N ALA A 203 16.21 -7.44 8.22
CA ALA A 203 16.48 -8.77 7.70
C ALA A 203 15.22 -9.62 7.91
N CYS A 204 14.80 -10.30 6.86
CA CYS A 204 13.64 -11.19 6.86
C CYS A 204 14.11 -12.60 6.55
N ARG A 205 13.72 -13.56 7.40
CA ARG A 205 13.98 -14.99 7.22
C ARG A 205 12.69 -15.78 7.30
N LEU A 206 12.58 -16.77 6.43
CA LEU A 206 11.50 -17.76 6.45
C LEU A 206 11.97 -19.06 7.10
N GLU A 207 11.39 -19.37 8.26
CA GLU A 207 11.62 -20.61 9.00
C GLU A 207 10.49 -21.60 8.64
N CYS A 208 10.83 -22.67 7.92
CA CYS A 208 9.90 -23.71 7.51
C CYS A 208 10.61 -25.07 7.38
N ALA A 209 9.85 -26.16 7.53
CA ALA A 209 10.38 -27.52 7.53
C ALA A 209 10.85 -27.98 6.13
N HIS A 210 10.30 -27.39 5.07
CA HIS A 210 10.62 -27.65 3.67
C HIS A 210 11.53 -26.58 3.08
N THR A 211 12.06 -26.81 1.87
CA THR A 211 12.71 -25.76 1.08
C THR A 211 11.62 -24.92 0.41
N PRO A 212 11.54 -23.60 0.69
CA PRO A 212 10.47 -22.77 0.15
C PRO A 212 10.61 -22.64 -1.37
N SER A 213 9.49 -22.75 -2.08
CA SER A 213 9.44 -22.46 -3.51
C SER A 213 9.59 -20.95 -3.78
N PRO A 214 9.82 -20.55 -5.05
CA PRO A 214 9.71 -19.16 -5.44
C PRO A 214 8.36 -18.54 -5.06
N ALA A 215 7.26 -19.30 -5.12
CA ALA A 215 5.93 -18.80 -4.78
C ALA A 215 5.80 -18.51 -3.27
N ASP A 216 6.31 -19.41 -2.43
CA ASP A 216 6.43 -19.18 -0.98
C ASP A 216 7.21 -17.90 -0.68
N MET A 217 8.34 -17.69 -1.36
CA MET A 217 9.17 -16.50 -1.15
C MET A 217 8.51 -15.20 -1.67
N VAL A 218 7.73 -15.27 -2.76
CA VAL A 218 6.89 -14.14 -3.21
C VAL A 218 5.89 -13.76 -2.12
N SER A 219 5.19 -14.74 -1.56
CA SER A 219 4.18 -14.55 -0.50
C SER A 219 4.81 -14.02 0.79
N ALA A 220 5.92 -14.61 1.24
CA ALA A 220 6.66 -14.15 2.43
C ALA A 220 7.15 -12.70 2.28
N HIS A 221 7.66 -12.34 1.10
CA HIS A 221 8.07 -10.97 0.80
C HIS A 221 6.89 -9.99 0.82
N ALA A 222 5.75 -10.36 0.22
CA ALA A 222 4.53 -9.54 0.24
C ALA A 222 4.00 -9.34 1.68
N ILE A 223 3.96 -10.41 2.48
CA ILE A 223 3.52 -10.35 3.88
C ILE A 223 4.47 -9.50 4.72
N ALA A 224 5.79 -9.63 4.58
CA ALA A 224 6.76 -8.81 5.30
C ALA A 224 6.53 -7.31 5.06
N ARG A 225 6.29 -6.92 3.80
CA ARG A 225 5.98 -5.53 3.44
C ARG A 225 4.68 -5.03 4.07
N ARG A 226 3.65 -5.88 4.12
CA ARG A 226 2.35 -5.59 4.75
C ARG A 226 2.50 -5.37 6.24
N LEU A 227 3.14 -6.30 6.95
CA LEU A 227 3.38 -6.22 8.39
C LEU A 227 4.19 -4.96 8.76
N LEU A 228 5.11 -4.53 7.90
CA LEU A 228 5.93 -3.33 8.10
C LEU A 228 5.28 -2.03 7.58
N GLY A 229 4.11 -2.10 6.93
CA GLY A 229 3.44 -0.91 6.37
C GLY A 229 4.25 -0.21 5.27
N LEU A 230 5.00 -0.96 4.46
CA LEU A 230 5.92 -0.40 3.47
C LEU A 230 5.22 0.15 2.22
N ASP A 231 3.98 -0.27 1.99
CA ASP A 231 3.15 0.15 0.84
C ASP A 231 2.57 1.56 0.95
N ALA A 232 2.47 2.11 2.17
CA ALA A 232 1.91 3.44 2.40
C ALA A 232 2.84 4.55 1.86
N ASP A 233 2.27 5.56 1.18
CA ASP A 233 3.03 6.74 0.70
C ASP A 233 3.31 7.73 1.83
N LEU A 234 4.27 7.37 2.68
CA LEU A 234 4.73 8.22 3.79
C LEU A 234 5.27 9.57 3.29
N ARG A 235 5.92 9.62 2.12
CA ARG A 235 6.45 10.89 1.57
C ARG A 235 5.30 11.80 1.14
N GLY A 236 4.25 11.24 0.57
CA GLY A 236 3.00 11.94 0.26
C GLY A 236 2.37 12.53 1.51
N PHE A 237 2.24 11.72 2.56
CA PHE A 237 1.73 12.16 3.85
C PHE A 237 2.53 13.32 4.45
N LEU A 238 3.87 13.21 4.53
CA LEU A 238 4.71 14.27 5.09
C LEU A 238 4.63 15.57 4.28
N ARG A 239 4.54 15.48 2.94
CA ARG A 239 4.29 16.65 2.09
C ARG A 239 2.92 17.26 2.36
N ARG A 240 1.90 16.45 2.63
CA ARG A 240 0.56 16.93 2.96
C ARG A 240 0.58 17.67 4.29
N VAL A 241 1.19 17.10 5.33
CA VAL A 241 1.37 17.73 6.63
C VAL A 241 2.11 19.07 6.50
N ALA A 242 3.24 19.10 5.78
CA ALA A 242 4.01 20.33 5.58
C ALA A 242 3.19 21.45 4.92
N ARG A 243 2.24 21.12 4.04
CA ARG A 243 1.33 22.09 3.39
C ARG A 243 0.27 22.67 4.32
N LEU A 244 -0.07 21.98 5.42
CA LEU A 244 -0.97 22.53 6.43
C LEU A 244 -0.31 23.64 7.25
N GLY A 245 1.01 23.77 7.16
CA GLY A 245 1.79 24.81 7.81
C GLY A 245 2.33 24.40 9.19
N PRO A 246 3.34 25.15 9.69
CA PRO A 246 4.03 24.84 10.94
C PRO A 246 3.14 24.93 12.18
N ASN A 247 2.08 25.76 12.11
CA ASN A 247 1.13 25.94 13.20
C ASN A 247 -0.03 24.92 13.17
N SER A 248 -0.03 23.98 12.21
CA SER A 248 -1.04 22.93 12.22
C SER A 248 -0.79 21.98 13.39
N ALA A 249 -1.86 21.43 13.96
CA ALA A 249 -1.77 20.37 14.97
C ALA A 249 -1.17 19.04 14.46
N TRP A 250 -0.59 19.04 13.25
CA TRP A 250 0.03 17.90 12.59
C TRP A 250 1.53 18.11 12.35
N SER A 251 2.09 19.27 12.71
CA SER A 251 3.47 19.64 12.39
C SER A 251 4.54 18.80 13.12
N ASP A 252 4.19 18.22 14.26
CA ASP A 252 5.01 17.29 15.07
C ASP A 252 4.86 15.82 14.66
N ALA A 253 4.16 15.51 13.56
CA ALA A 253 3.94 14.14 13.13
C ALA A 253 5.27 13.37 12.96
N PRO A 254 5.43 12.20 13.63
CA PRO A 254 6.70 11.48 13.62
C PRO A 254 7.08 11.07 12.19
N PRO A 255 8.27 11.43 11.71
CA PRO A 255 8.61 11.36 10.28
C PRO A 255 8.73 9.92 9.73
N ALA A 256 8.78 8.91 10.59
CA ALA A 256 9.02 7.52 10.21
C ALA A 256 7.91 6.54 10.64
N LEU A 257 6.78 7.02 11.19
CA LEU A 257 5.72 6.11 11.59
C LEU A 257 4.99 5.53 10.38
N ARG A 258 4.94 4.20 10.30
CA ARG A 258 4.20 3.43 9.31
C ARG A 258 2.97 2.80 9.93
N LEU A 259 1.99 2.43 9.11
CA LEU A 259 0.80 1.68 9.50
C LEU A 259 1.04 0.18 9.28
N PRO A 260 1.30 -0.63 10.32
CA PRO A 260 1.39 -2.08 10.20
C PRO A 260 0.03 -2.65 9.78
N LEU A 261 0.05 -3.52 8.78
CA LEU A 261 -1.14 -4.23 8.33
C LEU A 261 -1.21 -5.62 8.97
N CYS A 262 -2.38 -6.24 8.89
CA CYS A 262 -2.54 -7.68 9.13
C CYS A 262 -1.86 -8.49 8.02
N VAL A 263 -1.54 -9.76 8.29
CA VAL A 263 -0.95 -10.71 7.34
C VAL A 263 -1.77 -10.72 6.04
N ASP A 264 -3.09 -10.79 6.17
CA ASP A 264 -4.04 -10.71 5.06
C ASP A 264 -5.33 -9.94 5.45
N PRO A 265 -6.23 -9.65 4.50
CA PRO A 265 -7.48 -8.97 4.79
C PRO A 265 -8.49 -9.80 5.62
N PHE A 266 -8.42 -11.13 5.59
CA PHE A 266 -9.32 -12.00 6.36
C PHE A 266 -8.98 -11.97 7.85
N GLU A 267 -7.70 -11.99 8.23
CA GLU A 267 -7.25 -11.78 9.61
C GLU A 267 -7.84 -10.46 10.15
N ALA A 268 -7.74 -9.38 9.37
CA ALA A 268 -8.28 -8.08 9.76
C ALA A 268 -9.81 -8.14 9.96
N LEU A 269 -10.54 -8.86 9.10
CA LEU A 269 -11.99 -9.04 9.19
C LEU A 269 -12.37 -9.85 10.44
N ALA A 270 -11.74 -10.99 10.66
CA ALA A 270 -11.98 -11.83 11.82
C ALA A 270 -11.68 -11.06 13.12
N PHE A 271 -10.56 -10.33 13.17
CA PHE A 271 -10.20 -9.50 14.30
C PHE A 271 -11.18 -8.33 14.52
N ALA A 272 -11.62 -7.68 13.44
CA ALA A 272 -12.58 -6.58 13.51
C ALA A 272 -13.93 -7.02 14.06
N ILE A 273 -14.37 -8.26 13.81
CA ILE A 273 -15.60 -8.85 14.38
C ILE A 273 -15.36 -9.27 15.84
N ALA A 274 -14.26 -9.95 16.12
CA ALA A 274 -13.91 -10.41 17.46
C ALA A 274 -13.78 -9.25 18.47
N GLY A 275 -13.09 -8.17 18.06
CA GLY A 275 -12.74 -7.02 18.88
C GLY A 275 -13.82 -5.95 19.05
N GLN A 276 -15.02 -6.13 18.47
CA GLN A 276 -16.09 -5.13 18.60
C GLN A 276 -16.51 -4.95 20.06
N GLN A 277 -16.75 -3.70 20.47
CA GLN A 277 -17.33 -3.32 21.76
C GLN A 277 -16.58 -3.88 22.99
N VAL A 278 -15.26 -4.06 22.89
CA VAL A 278 -14.40 -4.51 23.99
C VAL A 278 -13.12 -3.69 24.05
N HIS A 279 -12.43 -3.74 25.19
CA HIS A 279 -11.13 -3.08 25.34
C HIS A 279 -10.01 -3.86 24.62
N VAL A 280 -8.94 -3.15 24.25
CA VAL A 280 -7.85 -3.66 23.39
C VAL A 280 -7.18 -4.92 23.96
N ALA A 281 -6.94 -4.99 25.27
CA ALA A 281 -6.32 -6.16 25.89
C ALA A 281 -7.15 -7.44 25.69
N PHE A 282 -8.49 -7.36 25.82
CA PHE A 282 -9.38 -8.50 25.60
C PHE A 282 -9.55 -8.80 24.11
N ALA A 283 -9.61 -7.79 23.25
CA ALA A 283 -9.58 -8.00 21.80
C ALA A 283 -8.34 -8.81 21.39
N ARG A 284 -7.16 -8.48 21.93
CA ARG A 284 -5.91 -9.22 21.69
C ARG A 284 -6.02 -10.68 22.14
N SER A 285 -6.56 -10.96 23.33
CA SER A 285 -6.74 -12.34 23.77
C SER A 285 -7.70 -13.13 22.86
N LEU A 286 -8.78 -12.50 22.39
CA LEU A 286 -9.71 -13.15 21.44
C LEU A 286 -9.03 -13.44 20.09
N ARG A 287 -8.11 -12.59 19.63
CA ARG A 287 -7.31 -12.86 18.44
C ARG A 287 -6.45 -14.11 18.62
N ASP A 288 -5.82 -14.25 19.78
CA ASP A 288 -4.96 -15.38 20.10
C ASP A 288 -5.78 -16.69 20.18
N GLU A 289 -7.02 -16.62 20.69
CA GLU A 289 -8.00 -17.73 20.66
C GLU A 289 -8.43 -18.10 19.23
N LEU A 290 -8.68 -17.13 18.35
CA LEU A 290 -8.98 -17.42 16.94
C LEU A 290 -7.82 -18.15 16.25
N ALA A 291 -6.59 -17.71 16.49
CA ALA A 291 -5.41 -18.39 15.97
C ALA A 291 -5.26 -19.80 16.56
N ALA A 292 -5.65 -20.01 17.83
CA ALA A 292 -5.66 -21.34 18.45
C ALA A 292 -6.68 -22.29 17.82
N LEU A 293 -7.89 -21.80 17.52
CA LEU A 293 -8.98 -22.62 17.01
C LEU A 293 -8.89 -22.89 15.50
N ALA A 294 -8.50 -21.87 14.73
CA ALA A 294 -8.59 -21.89 13.28
C ALA A 294 -7.29 -21.53 12.55
N GLY A 295 -6.20 -21.31 13.28
CA GLY A 295 -4.84 -21.24 12.72
C GLY A 295 -4.18 -22.61 12.65
N GLU A 296 -2.94 -22.61 12.18
CA GLU A 296 -2.07 -23.78 12.10
C GLU A 296 -0.77 -23.52 12.88
N ASP A 297 -0.21 -24.56 13.47
CA ASP A 297 1.07 -24.47 14.16
C ASP A 297 2.20 -24.25 13.15
N ALA A 298 3.03 -23.25 13.42
CA ALA A 298 4.17 -22.89 12.61
C ALA A 298 5.48 -23.01 13.42
N PRO A 299 6.65 -23.13 12.76
CA PRO A 299 7.93 -23.20 13.45
C PRO A 299 8.17 -22.09 14.48
N LEU A 300 9.06 -22.31 15.43
CA LEU A 300 9.34 -21.36 16.53
C LEU A 300 8.12 -21.08 17.44
N GLY A 301 7.20 -22.04 17.55
CA GLY A 301 6.03 -21.95 18.42
C GLY A 301 5.03 -20.86 18.02
N GLN A 302 5.09 -20.41 16.77
CA GLN A 302 4.12 -19.45 16.25
C GLN A 302 2.87 -20.16 15.76
N ARG A 303 1.80 -19.39 15.55
CA ARG A 303 0.62 -19.86 14.84
C ARG A 303 0.27 -18.91 13.70
N THR A 304 -0.30 -19.47 12.64
CA THR A 304 -0.87 -18.66 11.57
C THR A 304 -2.11 -17.92 12.07
N PRO A 305 -2.50 -16.81 11.42
CA PRO A 305 -3.86 -16.28 11.52
C PRO A 305 -4.91 -17.35 11.17
N PRO A 306 -6.16 -17.17 11.60
CA PRO A 306 -7.24 -18.11 11.26
C PRO A 306 -7.46 -18.14 9.74
N SER A 307 -7.54 -19.33 9.15
CA SER A 307 -7.89 -19.45 7.73
C SER A 307 -9.42 -19.43 7.53
N PRO A 308 -9.93 -18.91 6.39
CA PRO A 308 -11.36 -18.91 6.11
C PRO A 308 -11.98 -20.31 6.18
N GLY A 309 -11.32 -21.30 5.57
CA GLY A 309 -11.83 -22.69 5.54
C GLY A 309 -11.93 -23.31 6.94
N ARG A 310 -10.88 -23.16 7.77
CA ARG A 310 -10.88 -23.72 9.14
C ARG A 310 -11.91 -23.03 10.02
N LEU A 311 -12.01 -21.70 9.94
CA LEU A 311 -13.00 -20.95 10.73
C LEU A 311 -14.45 -21.25 10.29
N ALA A 312 -14.68 -21.46 8.99
CA ALA A 312 -16.00 -21.82 8.44
C ALA A 312 -16.49 -23.21 8.88
N ALA A 313 -15.54 -24.10 9.19
CA ALA A 313 -15.80 -25.48 9.63
C ALA A 313 -16.07 -25.61 11.14
N LEU A 314 -15.84 -24.55 11.93
CA LEU A 314 -16.16 -24.57 13.36
C LEU A 314 -17.67 -24.55 13.60
N ASP A 315 -18.08 -25.14 14.72
CA ASP A 315 -19.42 -24.91 15.27
C ASP A 315 -19.47 -23.59 16.08
N GLU A 316 -20.64 -22.98 16.16
CA GLU A 316 -20.82 -21.77 16.99
C GLU A 316 -20.49 -22.04 18.46
N ALA A 317 -20.72 -23.26 18.93
CA ALA A 317 -20.51 -23.66 20.32
C ALA A 317 -19.02 -23.64 20.70
N ALA A 318 -18.09 -23.99 19.82
CA ALA A 318 -16.65 -23.88 20.06
C ALA A 318 -16.22 -22.43 20.27
N LEU A 319 -16.71 -21.52 19.42
CA LEU A 319 -16.44 -20.09 19.60
C LEU A 319 -17.06 -19.58 20.91
N VAL A 320 -18.28 -19.99 21.26
CA VAL A 320 -18.88 -19.59 22.53
C VAL A 320 -18.06 -20.09 23.74
N ARG A 321 -17.59 -21.35 23.71
CA ARG A 321 -16.68 -21.89 24.73
C ARG A 321 -15.36 -21.10 24.82
N ALA A 322 -14.87 -20.60 23.69
CA ALA A 322 -13.71 -19.72 23.61
C ALA A 322 -14.01 -18.24 23.91
N ARG A 323 -15.10 -17.95 24.62
CA ARG A 323 -15.47 -16.61 25.15
C ARG A 323 -15.99 -15.62 24.12
N PHE A 324 -16.35 -16.07 22.92
CA PHE A 324 -17.04 -15.24 21.94
C PHE A 324 -18.54 -15.18 22.25
N SER A 325 -19.18 -14.02 22.03
CA SER A 325 -20.65 -13.97 22.12
C SER A 325 -21.27 -14.79 20.98
N ARG A 326 -22.51 -15.26 21.16
CA ARG A 326 -23.25 -15.98 20.10
C ARG A 326 -23.34 -15.18 18.80
N GLN A 327 -23.55 -13.86 18.91
CA GLN A 327 -23.62 -12.97 17.75
C GLN A 327 -22.26 -12.87 17.02
N LYS A 328 -21.15 -12.78 17.76
CA LYS A 328 -19.81 -12.77 17.17
C LYS A 328 -19.47 -14.12 16.54
N ALA A 329 -19.82 -15.23 17.20
CA ALA A 329 -19.62 -16.57 16.65
C ALA A 329 -20.32 -16.74 15.29
N LYS A 330 -21.60 -16.33 15.20
CA LYS A 330 -22.36 -16.32 13.95
C LYS A 330 -21.73 -15.46 12.86
N ALA A 331 -21.36 -14.22 13.21
CA ALA A 331 -20.75 -13.29 12.27
C ALA A 331 -19.40 -13.80 11.73
N LEU A 332 -18.55 -14.37 12.60
CA LEU A 332 -17.25 -14.96 12.24
C LEU A 332 -17.43 -16.14 11.26
N ILE A 333 -18.32 -17.08 11.58
CA ILE A 333 -18.58 -18.24 10.71
C ILE A 333 -19.20 -17.80 9.38
N ALA A 334 -20.14 -16.86 9.39
CA ALA A 334 -20.74 -16.32 8.16
C ALA A 334 -19.70 -15.64 7.26
N ALA A 335 -18.85 -14.78 7.84
CA ALA A 335 -17.76 -14.14 7.10
C ALA A 335 -16.75 -15.16 6.55
N ALA A 336 -16.39 -16.16 7.36
CA ALA A 336 -15.50 -17.24 6.96
C ALA A 336 -16.05 -18.05 5.78
N ARG A 337 -17.35 -18.41 5.83
CA ARG A 337 -18.04 -19.12 4.74
C ARG A 337 -18.12 -18.30 3.47
N ALA A 338 -18.45 -17.01 3.58
CA ALA A 338 -18.52 -16.13 2.41
C ALA A 338 -17.15 -16.04 1.69
N VAL A 339 -16.06 -15.98 2.45
CA VAL A 339 -14.70 -15.95 1.87
C VAL A 339 -14.28 -17.33 1.35
N ALA A 340 -14.47 -18.39 2.13
CA ALA A 340 -14.08 -19.75 1.74
C ALA A 340 -14.88 -20.27 0.53
N GLY A 341 -16.14 -19.87 0.40
CA GLY A 341 -17.02 -20.18 -0.73
C GLY A 341 -16.90 -19.22 -1.92
N ALA A 342 -15.95 -18.28 -1.90
CA ALA A 342 -15.74 -17.25 -2.92
C ALA A 342 -16.93 -16.28 -3.17
N GLU A 343 -17.95 -16.28 -2.32
CA GLU A 343 -19.00 -15.24 -2.32
C GLU A 343 -18.45 -13.86 -1.99
N LEU A 344 -17.34 -13.80 -1.24
CA LEU A 344 -16.57 -12.61 -0.93
C LEU A 344 -15.10 -12.79 -1.34
N ASP A 345 -14.79 -12.47 -2.59
CA ASP A 345 -13.42 -12.48 -3.10
C ASP A 345 -12.61 -11.28 -2.59
N LEU A 346 -11.80 -11.52 -1.55
CA LEU A 346 -10.93 -10.49 -0.96
C LEU A 346 -9.85 -10.00 -1.94
N ALA A 347 -9.35 -10.83 -2.86
CA ALA A 347 -8.35 -10.39 -3.83
C ALA A 347 -8.96 -9.40 -4.84
N ALA A 348 -10.18 -9.69 -5.32
CA ALA A 348 -10.92 -8.76 -6.17
C ALA A 348 -11.25 -7.45 -5.45
N LEU A 349 -11.60 -7.50 -4.15
CA LEU A 349 -11.82 -6.28 -3.36
C LEU A 349 -10.55 -5.44 -3.20
N ALA A 350 -9.39 -6.08 -3.02
CA ALA A 350 -8.10 -5.39 -2.92
C ALA A 350 -7.71 -4.69 -4.23
N ALA A 351 -8.05 -5.27 -5.37
CA ALA A 351 -7.84 -4.68 -6.70
C ALA A 351 -8.90 -3.62 -7.07
N GLY A 352 -10.10 -3.71 -6.48
CA GLY A 352 -11.27 -2.89 -6.83
C GLY A 352 -11.37 -1.56 -6.09
N SER A 353 -12.56 -0.95 -6.13
CA SER A 353 -12.82 0.31 -5.42
C SER A 353 -13.00 0.12 -3.92
N THR A 354 -12.49 1.06 -3.13
CA THR A 354 -12.78 1.21 -1.69
C THR A 354 -14.26 1.19 -1.37
N ARG A 355 -15.08 1.88 -2.16
CA ARG A 355 -16.54 1.92 -1.98
C ARG A 355 -17.20 0.57 -2.21
N THR A 356 -16.73 -0.17 -3.22
CA THR A 356 -17.24 -1.53 -3.48
C THR A 356 -16.83 -2.47 -2.36
N ALA A 357 -15.57 -2.40 -1.91
CA ALA A 357 -15.07 -3.19 -0.79
C ALA A 357 -15.84 -2.88 0.49
N GLU A 358 -16.05 -1.59 0.83
CA GLU A 358 -16.86 -1.18 1.98
C GLU A 358 -18.28 -1.75 1.92
N ARG A 359 -18.97 -1.55 0.79
CA ARG A 359 -20.34 -2.05 0.59
C ARG A 359 -20.42 -3.57 0.75
N ARG A 360 -19.46 -4.31 0.20
CA ARG A 360 -19.42 -5.78 0.28
C ARG A 360 -19.10 -6.27 1.69
N LEU A 361 -18.24 -5.56 2.42
CA LEU A 361 -17.96 -5.86 3.83
C LEU A 361 -19.18 -5.58 4.71
N VAL A 362 -19.84 -4.43 4.55
CA VAL A 362 -21.03 -4.05 5.36
C VAL A 362 -22.23 -4.96 5.08
N ALA A 363 -22.29 -5.58 3.90
CA ALA A 363 -23.31 -6.59 3.60
C ALA A 363 -23.17 -7.88 4.42
N LEU A 364 -22.02 -8.12 5.08
CA LEU A 364 -21.84 -9.27 5.95
C LEU A 364 -22.61 -9.09 7.27
N PRO A 365 -23.26 -10.14 7.78
CA PRO A 365 -23.90 -10.11 9.10
C PRO A 365 -22.91 -9.72 10.19
N GLY A 366 -23.27 -8.71 11.01
CA GLY A 366 -22.44 -8.26 12.13
C GLY A 366 -21.26 -7.36 11.76
N VAL A 367 -21.11 -6.97 10.49
CA VAL A 367 -20.07 -6.02 10.05
C VAL A 367 -20.68 -4.65 9.81
N GLY A 368 -20.44 -3.72 10.75
CA GLY A 368 -20.86 -2.32 10.61
C GLY A 368 -19.82 -1.43 9.93
N PRO A 369 -20.14 -0.13 9.70
CA PRO A 369 -19.22 0.82 9.09
C PRO A 369 -17.85 0.92 9.79
N TRP A 370 -17.83 0.84 11.12
CA TRP A 370 -16.58 0.83 11.90
C TRP A 370 -15.69 -0.36 11.53
N SER A 371 -16.26 -1.58 11.50
CA SER A 371 -15.50 -2.79 11.17
C SER A 371 -15.04 -2.78 9.71
N ALA A 372 -15.90 -2.35 8.77
CA ALA A 372 -15.51 -2.21 7.37
C ALA A 372 -14.35 -1.22 7.20
N ALA A 373 -14.42 -0.03 7.82
CA ALA A 373 -13.34 0.95 7.77
C ALA A 373 -12.03 0.42 8.39
N TYR A 374 -12.12 -0.34 9.49
CA TYR A 374 -10.96 -1.02 10.08
C TYR A 374 -10.33 -2.01 9.09
N VAL A 375 -11.13 -2.86 8.44
CA VAL A 375 -10.64 -3.86 7.48
C VAL A 375 -10.04 -3.21 6.24
N LEU A 376 -10.66 -2.15 5.70
CA LEU A 376 -10.11 -1.36 4.61
C LEU A 376 -8.75 -0.76 4.96
N MET A 377 -8.60 -0.29 6.20
CA MET A 377 -7.37 0.31 6.69
C MET A 377 -6.28 -0.72 7.01
N ARG A 378 -6.56 -1.70 7.88
CA ARG A 378 -5.59 -2.66 8.44
C ARG A 378 -5.44 -3.94 7.63
N GLY A 379 -6.48 -4.35 6.89
CA GLY A 379 -6.45 -5.52 6.02
C GLY A 379 -6.03 -5.16 4.60
N PHE A 380 -6.74 -4.23 3.95
CA PHE A 380 -6.48 -3.87 2.56
C PHE A 380 -5.36 -2.83 2.38
N GLY A 381 -5.06 -2.04 3.42
CA GLY A 381 -4.01 -1.02 3.34
C GLY A 381 -4.42 0.23 2.55
N PHE A 382 -5.72 0.48 2.38
CA PHE A 382 -6.17 1.71 1.74
C PHE A 382 -5.71 2.94 2.54
N CYS A 383 -5.24 3.97 1.83
CA CYS A 383 -4.57 5.12 2.46
C CYS A 383 -5.51 6.13 3.14
N ASP A 384 -6.79 6.13 2.76
CA ASP A 384 -7.78 7.14 3.17
C ASP A 384 -9.03 6.54 3.82
N CYS A 385 -8.82 5.56 4.72
CA CYS A 385 -9.88 4.91 5.48
C CYS A 385 -9.64 5.12 6.97
N MET A 386 -10.70 5.39 7.73
CA MET A 386 -10.59 5.46 9.19
C MET A 386 -11.94 5.13 9.83
N PRO A 387 -11.94 4.36 10.93
CA PRO A 387 -13.15 4.12 11.70
C PRO A 387 -13.53 5.40 12.47
N ALA A 388 -14.29 6.31 11.84
CA ALA A 388 -14.57 7.63 12.41
C ALA A 388 -15.32 7.60 13.74
N SER A 389 -16.10 6.53 14.01
CA SER A 389 -16.79 6.32 15.28
C SER A 389 -15.93 5.60 16.34
N ASP A 390 -14.63 5.42 16.10
CA ASP A 390 -13.72 4.80 17.04
C ASP A 390 -13.48 5.70 18.26
N VAL A 391 -13.73 5.14 19.45
CA VAL A 391 -13.60 5.89 20.71
C VAL A 391 -12.15 6.29 20.97
N GLY A 392 -11.19 5.41 20.68
CA GLY A 392 -9.77 5.69 20.85
C GLY A 392 -9.32 6.84 19.94
N LEU A 393 -9.73 6.80 18.67
CA LEU A 393 -9.48 7.87 17.69
C LEU A 393 -10.06 9.20 18.16
N ALA A 394 -11.31 9.22 18.62
CA ALA A 394 -11.96 10.43 19.09
C ALA A 394 -11.26 11.04 20.30
N VAL A 395 -10.84 10.21 21.27
CA VAL A 395 -10.09 10.66 22.46
C VAL A 395 -8.70 11.20 22.09
N ALA A 396 -7.95 10.50 21.23
CA ALA A 396 -6.64 10.98 20.78
C ALA A 396 -6.75 12.29 20.01
N LEU A 397 -7.79 12.44 19.18
CA LEU A 397 -8.05 13.67 18.44
C LEU A 397 -8.45 14.82 19.37
N GLN A 398 -9.30 14.56 20.37
CA GLN A 398 -9.66 15.54 21.40
C GLN A 398 -8.40 16.07 22.09
N GLN A 399 -7.54 15.19 22.57
CA GLN A 399 -6.30 15.55 23.26
C GLN A 399 -5.35 16.35 22.35
N ARG A 400 -5.15 15.87 21.12
CA ARG A 400 -4.23 16.51 20.16
C ARG A 400 -4.68 17.91 19.74
N LEU A 401 -5.98 18.15 19.68
CA LEU A 401 -6.56 19.44 19.27
C LEU A 401 -7.01 20.31 20.46
N GLY A 402 -6.87 19.83 21.70
CA GLY A 402 -7.33 20.54 22.89
C GLY A 402 -8.84 20.81 22.91
N LEU A 403 -9.67 19.88 22.42
CA LEU A 403 -11.12 20.07 22.38
C LEU A 403 -11.74 19.88 23.78
N SER A 404 -12.71 20.73 24.13
CA SER A 404 -13.42 20.65 25.41
C SER A 404 -14.23 19.37 25.55
N GLU A 405 -14.80 18.88 24.45
CA GLU A 405 -15.62 17.67 24.41
C GLU A 405 -15.04 16.65 23.43
N ARG A 406 -15.40 15.38 23.65
CA ARG A 406 -15.00 14.30 22.74
C ARG A 406 -15.79 14.43 21.43
N PRO A 407 -15.12 14.57 20.28
CA PRO A 407 -15.81 14.77 19.01
C PRO A 407 -16.60 13.52 18.60
N GLY A 408 -17.78 13.73 18.01
CA GLY A 408 -18.56 12.67 17.37
C GLY A 408 -17.97 12.25 16.02
N ALA A 409 -18.49 11.16 15.43
CA ALA A 409 -17.93 10.58 14.20
C ALA A 409 -17.89 11.58 13.01
N ALA A 410 -18.93 12.40 12.84
CA ALA A 410 -18.97 13.41 11.78
C ALA A 410 -17.90 14.51 11.98
N GLU A 411 -17.68 14.92 13.23
CA GLU A 411 -16.66 15.91 13.57
C GLU A 411 -15.24 15.35 13.40
N VAL A 412 -15.01 14.09 13.81
CA VAL A 412 -13.76 13.37 13.53
C VAL A 412 -13.49 13.35 12.02
N ALA A 413 -14.49 13.02 11.21
CA ALA A 413 -14.38 13.00 9.74
C ALA A 413 -14.00 14.37 9.16
N MET A 414 -14.68 15.43 9.62
CA MET A 414 -14.41 16.80 9.21
C MET A 414 -12.98 17.25 9.59
N ARG A 415 -12.57 17.02 10.85
CA ARG A 415 -11.27 17.49 11.36
C ARG A 415 -10.08 16.77 10.72
N LEU A 416 -10.26 15.52 10.28
CA LEU A 416 -9.21 14.76 9.57
C LEU A 416 -9.28 14.91 8.05
N ALA A 417 -10.31 15.54 7.49
CA ALA A 417 -10.45 15.78 6.04
C ALA A 417 -9.23 16.50 5.40
N PRO A 418 -8.56 17.47 6.06
CA PRO A 418 -7.37 18.11 5.49
C PRO A 418 -6.19 17.15 5.22
N LEU A 419 -6.17 15.99 5.87
CA LEU A 419 -5.13 14.97 5.70
C LEU A 419 -5.43 13.97 4.58
N ALA A 420 -6.59 14.04 3.94
CA ALA A 420 -6.89 13.20 2.78
C ALA A 420 -5.81 13.38 1.67
N PRO A 421 -5.41 12.33 0.94
CA PRO A 421 -5.93 10.96 1.01
C PRO A 421 -5.13 10.04 1.96
N PHE A 422 -4.69 10.55 3.12
CA PHE A 422 -3.81 9.84 4.05
C PHE A 422 -4.43 9.64 5.44
N ARG A 423 -5.77 9.65 5.55
CA ARG A 423 -6.45 9.53 6.85
C ARG A 423 -6.16 8.22 7.59
N SER A 424 -5.79 7.14 6.89
CA SER A 424 -5.36 5.88 7.52
C SER A 424 -4.08 6.04 8.33
N LEU A 425 -3.07 6.74 7.78
CA LEU A 425 -1.81 7.01 8.47
C LEU A 425 -2.04 7.98 9.64
N ALA A 426 -2.87 9.00 9.44
CA ALA A 426 -3.23 9.94 10.51
C ALA A 426 -3.96 9.25 11.67
N CYS A 427 -4.92 8.39 11.36
CA CYS A 427 -5.63 7.57 12.34
C CYS A 427 -4.66 6.71 13.16
N TYR A 428 -3.68 6.08 12.49
CA TYR A 428 -2.70 5.26 13.18
C TYR A 428 -1.73 6.07 14.05
N GLN A 429 -1.33 7.26 13.60
CA GLN A 429 -0.53 8.20 14.42
C GLN A 429 -1.26 8.57 15.72
N LEU A 430 -2.57 8.83 15.63
CA LEU A 430 -3.39 9.09 16.80
C LEU A 430 -3.48 7.87 17.72
N TRP A 431 -3.73 6.67 17.20
CA TRP A 431 -3.76 5.46 18.04
C TRP A 431 -2.44 5.18 18.77
N ARG A 432 -1.30 5.58 18.20
CA ARG A 432 0.01 5.42 18.84
C ARG A 432 0.18 6.29 20.09
N SER A 433 -0.65 7.31 20.33
CA SER A 433 -0.58 8.07 21.58
C SER A 433 -0.98 7.25 22.81
N PHE A 434 -1.59 6.07 22.62
CA PHE A 434 -1.93 5.14 23.69
C PHE A 434 -0.93 3.97 23.85
N SER A 435 0.14 3.91 23.02
CA SER A 435 1.03 2.75 22.88
C SER A 435 2.41 2.92 23.48
#